data_AF-A0AAD3NBT6-F1
#
_entry.id   AF-A0AAD3NBT6-F1
#
_cell.length_a   1.000
_cell.length_b   1.000
_cell.length_c   1.000
_cell.angle_alpha   90.00
_cell.angle_beta   90.00
_cell.angle_gamma   90.00
#
_symmetry.space_group_name_H-M   'P 1'
#
loop_
_entity.id
_entity.type
_entity.pdbx_description
1 polymer ?
#
loop_
_entity_poly.entity_id
_entity_poly.type
_entity_poly.pdbx_seq_one_letter_code
_entity_poly.pdbx_strand_id
1 'polypeptide(L)'
;MFVNSSSPSNSSLDSEHVHFTVCYLLGMVYKMTKMLLLVPLSVLVLYHGYRRWQQQCSFKTMTHTDVFTYHLAAVELIGLLGTVLFCCGYYSDLPNLVTAGYYLTSCVFYGESFFHLLTCGERYLAVVHPITYLGLRNPHTSDEQSDSLDTGEKDGQTLLRPPYSANMLVNSSFADFFPDTPHLSPNSSHLPLACWDTMVSVLIFTSFSVTNILLMLPLYALVLCLGFQRWRRQCSGSTTATTSHSDVFTYHMVAMEMVSVLGSLLYCVGAYADLLEMIVYSLSIFFAFWSVKVHFHVLTCVECYLAVVRPVTYLGLKNKGGVRIRNTSIGCIWLLCVIWGILVALTGFIVCMIMYFCLVAFALIINSFCCISVLRALRCPGPGEACGGRVRVNQSKQRAFHTIVTIMGVQLFCLGGMLVCDALEVSLVLSDIVGCAVMTCAIWFSLPNSLVLPLLFLQRAGKLPGCKH
;
A
#
# COMPACT_ATOMS: atom_id res chain seq x y z
N MET A 1 -41.10 57.18 10.32
CA MET A 1 -40.03 56.64 9.47
C MET A 1 -40.29 55.14 9.38
N PHE A 2 -40.96 54.66 8.33
CA PHE A 2 -41.22 53.24 8.11
C PHE A 2 -40.01 52.65 7.38
N VAL A 3 -39.29 51.76 8.04
CA VAL A 3 -38.15 51.03 7.45
C VAL A 3 -38.71 49.78 6.79
N ASN A 4 -38.63 49.75 5.45
CA ASN A 4 -39.03 48.63 4.62
C ASN A 4 -37.91 47.58 4.67
N SER A 5 -38.17 46.44 5.31
CA SER A 5 -37.29 45.27 5.34
C SER A 5 -37.51 44.44 4.08
N SER A 6 -36.71 44.71 3.04
CA SER A 6 -36.63 43.86 1.85
C SER A 6 -35.89 42.56 2.18
N SER A 7 -36.61 41.43 2.14
CA SER A 7 -36.05 40.09 2.29
C SER A 7 -34.96 39.81 1.22
N PRO A 8 -33.78 39.30 1.61
CA PRO A 8 -32.77 38.92 0.64
C PRO A 8 -33.27 37.72 -0.17
N SER A 9 -33.11 37.83 -1.49
CA SER A 9 -33.57 36.91 -2.52
C SER A 9 -32.96 35.50 -2.38
N ASN A 10 -33.82 34.48 -2.33
CA ASN A 10 -33.52 33.04 -2.33
C ASN A 10 -32.81 32.49 -3.59
N SER A 11 -32.21 33.33 -4.43
CA SER A 11 -31.73 32.93 -5.75
C SER A 11 -30.42 32.12 -5.75
N SER A 12 -29.71 32.00 -4.62
CA SER A 12 -28.46 31.22 -4.55
C SER A 12 -28.66 29.73 -4.34
N LEU A 13 -29.72 29.34 -3.62
CA LEU A 13 -30.02 27.93 -3.29
C LEU A 13 -30.45 27.12 -4.53
N ASP A 14 -31.15 27.75 -5.47
CA ASP A 14 -31.58 27.08 -6.71
C ASP A 14 -30.39 26.77 -7.64
N SER A 15 -29.33 27.58 -7.61
CA SER A 15 -28.17 27.40 -8.51
C SER A 15 -27.31 26.19 -8.12
N GLU A 16 -27.12 25.92 -6.83
CA GLU A 16 -26.34 24.77 -6.37
C GLU A 16 -27.08 23.46 -6.63
N HIS A 17 -28.40 23.46 -6.48
CA HIS A 17 -29.21 22.28 -6.69
C HIS A 17 -29.20 21.83 -8.16
N VAL A 18 -29.24 22.79 -9.10
CA VAL A 18 -29.19 22.52 -10.55
C VAL A 18 -27.83 21.90 -10.94
N HIS A 19 -26.72 22.43 -10.43
CA HIS A 19 -25.39 21.91 -10.76
C HIS A 19 -25.20 20.47 -10.27
N PHE A 20 -25.67 20.17 -9.05
CA PHE A 20 -25.63 18.82 -8.48
C PHE A 20 -26.45 17.82 -9.32
N THR A 21 -27.67 18.19 -9.72
CA THR A 21 -28.55 17.34 -10.54
C THR A 21 -27.95 17.04 -11.92
N VAL A 22 -27.31 18.03 -12.56
CA VAL A 22 -26.67 17.84 -13.88
C VAL A 22 -25.45 16.91 -13.79
N CYS A 23 -24.58 17.11 -12.80
CA CYS A 23 -23.42 16.22 -12.57
C CYS A 23 -23.87 14.78 -12.28
N TYR A 24 -24.93 14.62 -11.50
CA TYR A 24 -25.52 13.32 -11.19
C TYR A 24 -26.08 12.62 -12.43
N LEU A 25 -26.87 13.33 -13.26
CA LEU A 25 -27.41 12.81 -14.51
C LEU A 25 -26.30 12.37 -15.48
N LEU A 26 -25.27 13.19 -15.65
CA LEU A 26 -24.11 12.84 -16.48
C LEU A 26 -23.39 11.60 -15.96
N GLY A 27 -23.20 11.49 -14.64
CA GLY A 27 -22.62 10.30 -14.02
C GLY A 27 -23.45 9.04 -14.26
N MET A 28 -24.77 9.13 -14.17
CA MET A 28 -25.69 8.02 -14.42
C MET A 28 -25.69 7.61 -15.90
N VAL A 29 -25.73 8.56 -16.83
CA VAL A 29 -25.67 8.29 -18.28
C VAL A 29 -24.34 7.60 -18.66
N TYR A 30 -23.22 8.09 -18.12
CA TYR A 30 -21.92 7.46 -18.31
C TYR A 30 -21.90 6.01 -17.80
N LYS A 31 -22.36 5.77 -16.57
CA LYS A 31 -22.42 4.43 -15.98
C LYS A 31 -23.34 3.49 -16.77
N MET A 32 -24.51 3.96 -17.21
CA MET A 32 -25.45 3.17 -18.01
C MET A 32 -24.88 2.82 -19.39
N THR A 33 -24.21 3.77 -20.03
CA THR A 33 -23.53 3.54 -21.31
C THR A 33 -22.40 2.53 -21.14
N LYS A 34 -21.62 2.66 -20.05
CA LYS A 34 -20.59 1.69 -19.67
C LYS A 34 -21.18 0.29 -19.48
N MET A 35 -22.30 0.16 -18.76
CA MET A 35 -22.98 -1.12 -18.54
C MET A 35 -23.49 -1.75 -19.84
N LEU A 36 -24.13 -0.97 -20.72
CA LEU A 36 -24.67 -1.48 -21.99
C LEU A 36 -23.57 -2.00 -22.93
N LEU A 37 -22.42 -1.32 -22.97
CA LEU A 37 -21.34 -1.65 -23.91
C LEU A 37 -20.38 -2.71 -23.35
N LEU A 38 -19.91 -2.54 -22.10
CA LEU A 38 -18.82 -3.36 -21.57
C LEU A 38 -19.27 -4.67 -20.95
N VAL A 39 -20.53 -4.80 -20.52
CA VAL A 39 -20.99 -6.02 -19.83
C VAL A 39 -21.08 -7.22 -20.79
N PRO A 40 -21.68 -7.10 -21.99
CA PRO A 40 -21.67 -8.19 -22.94
C PRO A 40 -20.24 -8.60 -23.32
N LEU A 41 -19.34 -7.62 -23.48
CA LEU A 41 -17.94 -7.84 -23.78
C LEU A 41 -17.20 -8.57 -22.65
N SER A 42 -17.33 -8.11 -21.40
CA SER A 42 -16.68 -8.71 -20.23
C SER A 42 -17.16 -10.14 -19.97
N VAL A 43 -18.47 -10.39 -20.09
CA VAL A 43 -19.04 -11.74 -19.98
C VAL A 43 -18.54 -12.65 -21.10
N LEU A 44 -18.48 -12.14 -22.34
CA LEU A 44 -18.01 -12.90 -23.48
C LEU A 44 -16.51 -13.22 -23.38
N VAL A 45 -15.69 -12.27 -22.92
CA VAL A 45 -14.26 -12.48 -22.61
C VAL A 45 -14.11 -13.57 -21.54
N LEU A 46 -14.82 -13.47 -20.42
CA LEU A 46 -14.76 -14.47 -19.35
C LEU A 46 -15.28 -15.84 -19.80
N TYR A 47 -16.36 -15.90 -20.59
CA TYR A 47 -16.90 -17.13 -21.14
C TYR A 47 -15.91 -17.82 -22.10
N HIS A 48 -15.30 -17.07 -23.02
CA HIS A 48 -14.27 -17.62 -23.90
C HIS A 48 -13.02 -18.03 -23.13
N GLY A 49 -12.65 -17.29 -22.10
CA GLY A 49 -11.54 -17.65 -21.21
C GLY A 49 -11.80 -18.93 -20.44
N TYR A 50 -12.99 -19.06 -19.86
CA TYR A 50 -13.43 -20.27 -19.18
C TYR A 50 -13.47 -21.47 -20.14
N ARG A 51 -14.02 -21.29 -21.35
CA ARG A 51 -14.06 -22.35 -22.38
C ARG A 51 -12.65 -22.74 -22.84
N ARG A 52 -11.74 -21.78 -23.04
CA ARG A 52 -10.33 -22.07 -23.37
C ARG A 52 -9.63 -22.81 -22.23
N TRP A 53 -9.83 -22.38 -20.99
CA TRP A 53 -9.30 -23.05 -19.82
C TRP A 53 -9.80 -24.50 -19.73
N GLN A 54 -11.10 -24.71 -19.96
CA GLN A 54 -11.72 -26.04 -19.97
C GLN A 54 -11.22 -26.92 -21.14
N GLN A 55 -10.95 -26.35 -22.31
CA GLN A 55 -10.37 -27.06 -23.46
C GLN A 55 -8.87 -27.34 -23.30
N GLN A 56 -8.17 -26.54 -22.49
CA GLN A 56 -6.73 -26.63 -22.24
C GLN A 56 -6.41 -27.35 -20.91
N CYS A 57 -7.22 -28.33 -20.49
CA CYS A 57 -6.91 -29.17 -19.32
C CYS A 57 -5.57 -29.94 -19.41
N SER A 58 -4.83 -29.84 -20.53
CA SER A 58 -3.41 -30.17 -20.60
C SER A 58 -2.58 -28.93 -20.24
N PHE A 59 -1.67 -29.08 -19.26
CA PHE A 59 -0.76 -28.12 -18.57
C PHE A 59 0.03 -27.07 -19.40
N LYS A 60 -0.46 -26.64 -20.57
CA LYS A 60 0.14 -25.56 -21.33
C LYS A 60 -0.15 -24.24 -20.62
N THR A 61 0.92 -23.58 -20.19
CA THR A 61 0.87 -22.32 -19.45
C THR A 61 0.07 -21.27 -20.22
N MET A 62 -1.05 -20.87 -19.62
CA MET A 62 -1.89 -19.75 -20.08
C MET A 62 -1.04 -18.49 -20.25
N THR A 63 -1.25 -17.74 -21.33
CA THR A 63 -0.40 -16.58 -21.61
C THR A 63 -0.67 -15.45 -20.60
N HIS A 64 0.38 -14.79 -20.14
CA HIS A 64 0.31 -13.74 -19.11
C HIS A 64 -0.64 -12.59 -19.49
N THR A 65 -0.70 -12.23 -20.77
CA THR A 65 -1.63 -11.25 -21.34
C THR A 65 -3.10 -11.61 -21.11
N ASP A 66 -3.43 -12.90 -21.16
CA ASP A 66 -4.82 -13.33 -21.00
C ASP A 66 -5.26 -13.16 -19.53
N VAL A 67 -4.36 -13.41 -18.57
CA VAL A 67 -4.63 -13.28 -17.12
C VAL A 67 -5.01 -11.86 -16.73
N PHE A 68 -4.28 -10.85 -17.19
CA PHE A 68 -4.63 -9.45 -16.91
C PHE A 68 -5.95 -9.04 -17.56
N THR A 69 -6.24 -9.57 -18.75
CA THR A 69 -7.50 -9.31 -19.45
C THR A 69 -8.69 -9.88 -18.69
N TYR A 70 -8.56 -11.08 -18.09
CA TYR A 70 -9.62 -11.64 -17.25
C TYR A 70 -9.79 -10.90 -15.92
N HIS A 71 -8.71 -10.48 -15.28
CA HIS A 71 -8.80 -9.68 -14.06
C HIS A 71 -9.43 -8.31 -14.32
N LEU A 72 -9.11 -7.67 -15.44
CA LEU A 72 -9.76 -6.44 -15.87
C LEU A 72 -11.26 -6.66 -16.11
N ALA A 73 -11.64 -7.72 -16.83
CA ALA A 73 -13.05 -8.07 -17.06
C ALA A 73 -13.80 -8.40 -15.75
N ALA A 74 -13.14 -9.04 -14.79
CA ALA A 74 -13.71 -9.32 -13.48
C ALA A 74 -13.90 -8.04 -12.65
N VAL A 75 -12.93 -7.12 -12.68
CA VAL A 75 -13.05 -5.80 -12.05
C VAL A 75 -14.21 -5.01 -12.67
N GLU A 76 -14.36 -5.01 -14.00
CA GLU A 76 -15.53 -4.39 -14.66
C GLU A 76 -16.87 -4.95 -14.19
N LEU A 77 -16.99 -6.27 -14.00
CA LEU A 77 -18.21 -6.89 -13.46
C LEU A 77 -18.48 -6.50 -12.00
N ILE A 78 -17.44 -6.31 -11.19
CA ILE A 78 -17.58 -5.79 -9.82
C ILE A 78 -18.10 -4.34 -9.85
N GLY A 79 -17.72 -3.54 -10.86
CA GLY A 79 -18.22 -2.18 -11.05
C GLY A 79 -19.67 -2.11 -11.45
N LEU A 80 -20.11 -3.07 -12.28
CA LEU A 80 -21.53 -3.26 -12.57
C LEU A 80 -22.30 -3.56 -11.30
N LEU A 81 -21.83 -4.52 -10.49
CA LEU A 81 -22.47 -4.84 -9.22
C LEU A 81 -22.56 -3.61 -8.30
N GLY A 82 -21.48 -2.82 -8.20
CA GLY A 82 -21.49 -1.55 -7.48
C GLY A 82 -22.52 -0.55 -7.99
N THR A 83 -22.68 -0.43 -9.32
CA THR A 83 -23.66 0.46 -9.94
C THR A 83 -25.09 0.01 -9.66
N VAL A 84 -25.36 -1.30 -9.74
CA VAL A 84 -26.67 -1.88 -9.41
C VAL A 84 -27.03 -1.62 -7.95
N LEU A 85 -26.10 -1.88 -7.02
CA LEU A 85 -26.29 -1.61 -5.59
C LEU A 85 -26.55 -0.12 -5.33
N PHE A 86 -25.80 0.77 -5.99
CA PHE A 86 -26.00 2.21 -5.86
C PHE A 86 -27.43 2.61 -6.27
N CYS A 87 -27.89 2.14 -7.44
CA CYS A 87 -29.22 2.45 -7.95
C CYS A 87 -30.31 1.84 -7.07
N CYS A 88 -30.20 0.56 -6.70
CA CYS A 88 -31.17 -0.11 -5.83
C CYS A 88 -31.26 0.57 -4.46
N GLY A 89 -30.12 1.01 -3.92
CA GLY A 89 -30.08 1.75 -2.67
C GLY A 89 -30.79 3.08 -2.78
N TYR A 90 -30.60 3.78 -3.89
CA TYR A 90 -31.20 5.08 -4.13
C TYR A 90 -32.73 4.97 -4.29
N TYR A 91 -33.21 4.02 -5.10
CA TYR A 91 -34.65 3.83 -5.33
C TYR A 91 -35.40 3.21 -4.15
N SER A 92 -34.71 2.47 -3.29
CA SER A 92 -35.30 1.85 -2.10
C SER A 92 -35.14 2.69 -0.83
N ASP A 93 -34.57 3.90 -0.95
CA ASP A 93 -34.18 4.76 0.19
C ASP A 93 -33.34 4.02 1.25
N LEU A 94 -32.42 3.15 0.79
CA LEU A 94 -31.49 2.39 1.62
C LEU A 94 -30.09 3.03 1.56
N PRO A 95 -29.74 3.96 2.48
CA PRO A 95 -28.49 4.73 2.41
C PRO A 95 -27.24 3.84 2.49
N ASN A 96 -27.31 2.73 3.22
CA ASN A 96 -26.22 1.74 3.30
C ASN A 96 -25.91 1.11 1.94
N LEU A 97 -26.93 0.86 1.12
CA LEU A 97 -26.80 0.23 -0.18
C LEU A 97 -26.29 1.22 -1.24
N VAL A 98 -26.71 2.50 -1.15
CA VAL A 98 -26.14 3.61 -1.91
C VAL A 98 -24.64 3.72 -1.63
N THR A 99 -24.29 3.74 -0.34
CA THR A 99 -22.92 3.85 0.13
C THR A 99 -22.07 2.68 -0.37
N ALA A 100 -22.52 1.44 -0.18
CA ALA A 100 -21.82 0.24 -0.67
C ALA A 100 -21.62 0.26 -2.19
N GLY A 101 -22.65 0.65 -2.95
CA GLY A 101 -22.56 0.75 -4.40
C GLY A 101 -21.58 1.83 -4.87
N TYR A 102 -21.56 2.97 -4.19
CA TYR A 102 -20.60 4.05 -4.45
C TYR A 102 -19.16 3.57 -4.25
N TYR A 103 -18.89 2.87 -3.16
CA TYR A 103 -17.56 2.33 -2.87
C TYR A 103 -17.12 1.27 -3.86
N LEU A 104 -17.97 0.29 -4.17
CA LEU A 104 -17.66 -0.73 -5.16
C LEU A 104 -17.34 -0.11 -6.53
N THR A 105 -18.11 0.90 -6.94
CA THR A 105 -17.83 1.62 -8.19
C THR A 105 -16.49 2.37 -8.14
N SER A 106 -16.16 2.96 -6.99
CA SER A 106 -14.88 3.67 -6.78
C SER A 106 -13.68 2.71 -6.83
N CYS A 107 -13.80 1.53 -6.22
CA CYS A 107 -12.76 0.49 -6.24
C CYS A 107 -12.45 0.03 -7.67
N VAL A 108 -13.48 -0.04 -8.51
CA VAL A 108 -13.37 -0.46 -9.91
C VAL A 108 -12.64 0.58 -10.74
N PHE A 109 -12.92 1.86 -10.53
CA PHE A 109 -12.21 2.94 -11.22
C PHE A 109 -10.68 2.88 -10.99
N TYR A 110 -10.26 2.64 -9.74
CA TYR A 110 -8.84 2.47 -9.41
C TYR A 110 -8.28 1.14 -9.93
N GLY A 111 -9.04 0.04 -9.82
CA GLY A 111 -8.65 -1.27 -10.33
C GLY A 111 -8.44 -1.27 -11.85
N GLU A 112 -9.37 -0.68 -12.61
CA GLU A 112 -9.32 -0.52 -14.06
C GLU A 112 -8.06 0.24 -14.49
N SER A 113 -7.80 1.39 -13.85
CA SER A 113 -6.60 2.19 -14.09
C SER A 113 -5.31 1.40 -13.83
N PHE A 114 -5.29 0.62 -12.75
CA PHE A 114 -4.15 -0.23 -12.39
C PHE A 114 -3.92 -1.36 -13.40
N PHE A 115 -4.96 -2.08 -13.80
CA PHE A 115 -4.85 -3.14 -14.78
C PHE A 115 -4.46 -2.62 -16.16
N HIS A 116 -4.97 -1.45 -16.60
CA HIS A 116 -4.52 -0.79 -17.82
C HIS A 116 -3.03 -0.44 -17.79
N LEU A 117 -2.53 0.05 -16.65
CA LEU A 117 -1.11 0.33 -16.47
C LEU A 117 -0.27 -0.95 -16.60
N LEU A 118 -0.71 -2.06 -15.99
CA LEU A 118 -0.05 -3.35 -16.10
C LEU A 118 -0.06 -3.90 -17.54
N THR A 119 -1.20 -3.83 -18.23
CA THR A 119 -1.30 -4.24 -19.65
C THR A 119 -0.42 -3.38 -20.54
N CYS A 120 -0.35 -2.07 -20.29
CA CYS A 120 0.53 -1.17 -21.02
C CYS A 120 2.00 -1.50 -20.77
N GLY A 121 2.39 -1.76 -19.52
CA GLY A 121 3.74 -2.19 -19.14
C GLY A 121 4.14 -3.52 -19.79
N GLU A 122 3.23 -4.49 -19.86
CA GLU A 122 3.48 -5.75 -20.55
C GLU A 122 3.67 -5.56 -22.07
N ARG A 123 2.79 -4.80 -22.73
CA ARG A 123 2.93 -4.51 -24.17
C ARG A 123 4.19 -3.71 -24.48
N TYR A 124 4.53 -2.77 -23.61
CA TYR A 124 5.79 -2.03 -23.70
C TYR A 124 6.99 -2.98 -23.62
N LEU A 125 7.01 -3.90 -22.65
CA LEU A 125 8.07 -4.90 -22.53
C LEU A 125 8.16 -5.81 -23.77
N ALA A 126 7.02 -6.19 -24.35
CA ALA A 126 6.98 -7.00 -25.56
C ALA A 126 7.59 -6.29 -26.77
N VAL A 127 7.35 -4.98 -26.93
CA VAL A 127 7.82 -4.20 -28.07
C VAL A 127 9.26 -3.72 -27.91
N VAL A 128 9.59 -3.18 -26.73
CA VAL A 128 10.88 -2.51 -26.50
C VAL A 128 11.96 -3.49 -26.02
N HIS A 129 11.56 -4.57 -25.34
CA HIS A 129 12.48 -5.58 -24.82
C HIS A 129 12.07 -7.00 -25.22
N PRO A 130 12.00 -7.31 -26.53
CA PRO A 130 11.46 -8.58 -27.04
C PRO A 130 12.26 -9.80 -26.57
N ILE A 131 13.58 -9.68 -26.39
CA ILE A 131 14.42 -10.78 -25.86
C ILE A 131 14.10 -11.04 -24.39
N THR A 132 13.91 -9.98 -23.59
CA THR A 132 13.51 -10.08 -22.18
C THR A 132 12.12 -10.68 -22.07
N TYR A 133 11.18 -10.24 -22.92
CA TYR A 133 9.81 -10.72 -23.01
C TYR A 133 9.72 -12.19 -23.46
N LEU A 134 10.45 -12.59 -24.51
CA LEU A 134 10.51 -13.98 -24.97
C LEU A 134 11.12 -14.90 -23.90
N GLY A 135 12.19 -14.46 -23.24
CA GLY A 135 12.75 -15.22 -22.12
C GLY A 135 11.92 -15.15 -20.83
N LEU A 136 10.92 -14.28 -20.73
CA LEU A 136 9.90 -14.32 -19.66
C LEU A 136 8.84 -15.37 -19.98
N ARG A 137 8.59 -15.61 -21.27
CA ARG A 137 7.56 -16.52 -21.77
C ARG A 137 8.01 -17.99 -21.78
N ASN A 138 9.28 -18.26 -22.06
CA ASN A 138 9.84 -19.61 -22.12
C ASN A 138 11.03 -19.76 -21.15
N PRO A 139 10.78 -19.97 -19.83
CA PRO A 139 11.87 -20.16 -18.87
C PRO A 139 12.68 -21.43 -19.13
N HIS A 140 12.05 -22.49 -19.67
CA HIS A 140 12.67 -23.82 -19.83
C HIS A 140 13.66 -23.96 -20.99
N THR A 141 13.62 -23.10 -22.01
CA THR A 141 14.54 -23.23 -23.17
C THR A 141 15.92 -22.63 -22.92
N SER A 142 16.13 -21.95 -21.79
CA SER A 142 17.40 -21.27 -21.48
C SER A 142 18.45 -22.21 -20.87
N ASP A 143 18.02 -23.32 -20.26
CA ASP A 143 18.93 -24.24 -19.56
C ASP A 143 19.57 -25.25 -20.53
N GLU A 144 18.84 -25.69 -21.57
CA GLU A 144 19.37 -26.64 -22.57
C GLU A 144 20.48 -26.07 -23.48
N GLN A 145 20.64 -24.74 -23.56
CA GLN A 145 21.69 -24.13 -24.39
C GLN A 145 22.98 -23.82 -23.62
N SER A 146 22.98 -24.00 -22.30
CA SER A 146 24.16 -23.87 -21.42
C SER A 146 24.93 -25.19 -21.27
N ASP A 147 24.24 -26.33 -21.40
CA ASP A 147 24.83 -27.66 -21.10
C ASP A 147 25.57 -28.32 -22.28
N SER A 148 25.66 -27.66 -23.44
CA SER A 148 26.39 -28.18 -24.61
C SER A 148 27.86 -27.75 -24.67
N LEU A 149 28.39 -27.08 -23.64
CA LEU A 149 29.76 -26.55 -23.65
C LEU A 149 30.66 -26.97 -22.48
N ASP A 150 30.27 -27.98 -21.69
CA ASP A 150 31.18 -28.52 -20.66
C ASP A 150 30.92 -30.01 -20.34
N THR A 151 31.21 -30.89 -21.31
CA THR A 151 31.44 -32.31 -21.00
C THR A 151 32.90 -32.48 -20.58
N GLY A 152 33.14 -32.37 -19.27
CA GLY A 152 34.43 -32.59 -18.63
C GLY A 152 34.27 -33.12 -17.21
N GLU A 153 33.88 -34.40 -17.12
CA GLU A 153 34.37 -35.39 -16.13
C GLU A 153 34.67 -34.90 -14.70
N LYS A 154 33.82 -35.32 -13.74
CA LYS A 154 34.33 -35.93 -12.48
C LYS A 154 33.25 -36.62 -11.66
N ASP A 155 33.57 -37.86 -11.37
CA ASP A 155 32.87 -38.78 -10.48
C ASP A 155 32.83 -38.34 -9.02
N GLY A 156 31.72 -38.72 -8.38
CA GLY A 156 31.74 -39.37 -7.07
C GLY A 156 31.84 -38.46 -5.84
N GLN A 157 30.72 -38.30 -5.12
CA GLN A 157 30.67 -38.68 -3.70
C GLN A 157 29.25 -38.60 -3.13
N THR A 158 28.75 -39.78 -2.76
CA THR A 158 27.57 -40.04 -1.95
C THR A 158 27.86 -39.62 -0.49
N LEU A 159 27.08 -38.72 0.11
CA LEU A 159 27.11 -38.49 1.55
C LEU A 159 25.70 -38.41 2.14
N LEU A 160 25.48 -39.27 3.14
CA LEU A 160 24.25 -39.51 3.88
C LEU A 160 23.68 -38.25 4.55
N ARG A 161 22.33 -38.17 4.55
CA ARG A 161 21.55 -37.22 5.36
C ARG A 161 20.77 -38.00 6.43
N PRO A 162 20.81 -37.62 7.72
CA PRO A 162 19.98 -38.24 8.75
C PRO A 162 18.58 -37.60 8.81
N PRO A 163 17.55 -38.32 9.31
CA PRO A 163 16.22 -37.78 9.52
C PRO A 163 16.12 -37.15 10.92
N TYR A 164 15.61 -35.91 10.99
CA TYR A 164 15.12 -35.34 12.23
C TYR A 164 13.59 -35.28 12.20
N SER A 165 12.98 -36.11 13.05
CA SER A 165 11.58 -36.07 13.43
C SER A 165 11.44 -35.15 14.64
N ALA A 166 10.53 -34.17 14.57
CA ALA A 166 10.14 -33.34 15.69
C ALA A 166 8.60 -33.34 15.78
N ASN A 167 8.08 -34.18 16.68
CA ASN A 167 6.71 -34.12 17.16
C ASN A 167 6.62 -32.98 18.20
N MET A 168 5.80 -31.97 17.95
CA MET A 168 5.31 -31.07 18.99
C MET A 168 3.80 -31.27 19.16
N LEU A 169 3.44 -31.84 20.30
CA LEU A 169 2.08 -31.86 20.83
C LEU A 169 1.75 -30.46 21.37
N VAL A 170 0.72 -29.82 20.82
CA VAL A 170 0.12 -28.60 21.38
C VAL A 170 -1.03 -29.04 22.28
N ASN A 171 -0.89 -28.77 23.58
CA ASN A 171 -1.94 -28.97 24.57
C ASN A 171 -2.77 -27.68 24.64
N SER A 172 -4.06 -27.77 24.28
CA SER A 172 -5.01 -26.66 24.36
C SER A 172 -6.03 -26.93 25.44
N SER A 173 -5.85 -26.31 26.60
CA SER A 173 -6.90 -26.14 27.60
C SER A 173 -6.83 -24.71 28.13
N PHE A 174 -7.70 -23.85 27.61
CA PHE A 174 -8.00 -22.57 28.24
C PHE A 174 -9.51 -22.34 28.06
N ALA A 175 -10.28 -22.84 29.03
CA ALA A 175 -11.69 -22.55 29.18
C ALA A 175 -11.86 -21.78 30.49
N ASP A 176 -12.79 -20.83 30.43
CA ASP A 176 -13.52 -20.22 31.54
C ASP A 176 -12.79 -19.21 32.42
N PHE A 177 -12.85 -17.94 32.02
CA PHE A 177 -13.11 -16.84 32.96
C PHE A 177 -13.61 -15.59 32.23
N PHE A 178 -14.93 -15.38 32.19
CA PHE A 178 -15.53 -14.06 31.94
C PHE A 178 -16.63 -13.82 32.97
N PRO A 179 -16.49 -12.82 33.86
CA PRO A 179 -17.59 -12.34 34.68
C PRO A 179 -18.48 -11.39 33.87
N ASP A 180 -19.77 -11.43 34.20
CA ASP A 180 -20.86 -10.66 33.61
C ASP A 180 -20.55 -9.15 33.50
N THR A 181 -20.83 -8.59 32.33
CA THR A 181 -20.69 -7.15 32.05
C THR A 181 -21.97 -6.40 32.44
N PRO A 182 -21.86 -5.24 33.12
CA PRO A 182 -23.00 -4.41 33.46
C PRO A 182 -23.57 -3.73 32.21
N HIS A 183 -24.91 -3.67 32.15
CA HIS A 183 -25.69 -2.99 31.12
C HIS A 183 -25.30 -1.50 31.02
N LEU A 184 -24.51 -1.16 30.00
CA LEU A 184 -24.19 0.20 29.59
C LEU A 184 -25.29 0.76 28.67
N SER A 185 -25.74 1.98 28.98
CA SER A 185 -26.74 2.73 28.20
C SER A 185 -26.27 2.97 26.75
N PRO A 186 -27.15 2.83 25.74
CA PRO A 186 -26.77 2.80 24.32
C PRO A 186 -26.50 4.18 23.65
N ASN A 187 -26.21 5.25 24.41
CA ASN A 187 -26.06 6.61 23.86
C ASN A 187 -24.61 7.11 23.71
N SER A 188 -23.57 6.27 23.85
CA SER A 188 -22.15 6.70 23.85
C SER A 188 -21.39 6.49 22.52
N SER A 189 -22.05 6.07 21.44
CA SER A 189 -21.38 5.74 20.16
C SER A 189 -20.81 6.94 19.39
N HIS A 190 -21.04 8.18 19.85
CA HIS A 190 -20.54 9.41 19.20
C HIS A 190 -19.14 9.88 19.68
N LEU A 191 -18.51 9.18 20.64
CA LEU A 191 -17.33 9.69 21.35
C LEU A 191 -16.05 9.90 20.49
N PRO A 192 -15.67 9.03 19.54
CA PRO A 192 -14.36 9.15 18.90
C PRO A 192 -14.24 10.30 17.90
N LEU A 193 -15.35 10.71 17.28
CA LEU A 193 -15.36 11.79 16.28
C LEU A 193 -15.16 13.16 16.94
N ALA A 194 -15.62 13.33 18.18
CA ALA A 194 -15.53 14.58 18.92
C ALA A 194 -14.09 15.04 19.14
N CYS A 195 -13.13 14.11 19.27
CA CYS A 195 -11.72 14.46 19.43
C CYS A 195 -11.14 15.21 18.23
N TRP A 196 -11.57 14.86 17.02
CA TRP A 196 -11.06 15.43 15.78
C TRP A 196 -11.62 16.82 15.47
N ASP A 197 -12.72 17.18 16.12
CA ASP A 197 -13.37 18.50 16.00
C ASP A 197 -12.84 19.51 17.03
N THR A 198 -12.04 19.07 18.00
CA THR A 198 -11.48 20.00 18.99
C THR A 198 -10.48 20.96 18.33
N MET A 199 -10.53 22.24 18.74
CA MET A 199 -9.60 23.27 18.28
C MET A 199 -8.13 22.86 18.41
N VAL A 200 -7.79 22.13 19.48
CA VAL A 200 -6.43 21.64 19.71
C VAL A 200 -6.03 20.63 18.64
N SER A 201 -6.88 19.65 18.33
CA SER A 201 -6.61 18.66 17.28
C SER A 201 -6.51 19.31 15.90
N VAL A 202 -7.40 20.25 15.58
CA VAL A 202 -7.35 21.01 14.31
C VAL A 202 -6.03 21.76 14.17
N LEU A 203 -5.53 22.42 15.22
CA LEU A 203 -4.25 23.12 15.20
C LEU A 203 -3.06 22.15 15.02
N ILE A 204 -3.04 21.03 15.76
CA ILE A 204 -1.97 20.03 15.66
C ILE A 204 -1.94 19.44 14.24
N PHE A 205 -3.10 19.06 13.70
CA PHE A 205 -3.22 18.44 12.39
C PHE A 205 -2.92 19.43 11.26
N THR A 206 -3.32 20.70 11.40
CA THR A 206 -2.97 21.77 10.46
C THR A 206 -1.46 21.99 10.45
N SER A 207 -0.83 22.07 11.61
CA SER A 207 0.64 22.19 11.72
C SER A 207 1.36 21.01 11.07
N PHE A 208 0.87 19.79 11.28
CA PHE A 208 1.38 18.59 10.60
C PHE A 208 1.21 18.66 9.08
N SER A 209 0.05 19.10 8.59
CA SER A 209 -0.24 19.25 7.16
C SER A 209 0.67 20.29 6.51
N VAL A 210 0.83 21.45 7.13
CA VAL A 210 1.76 22.50 6.68
C VAL A 210 3.20 21.95 6.63
N THR A 211 3.62 21.24 7.67
CA THR A 211 4.95 20.61 7.72
C THR A 211 5.16 19.61 6.59
N ASN A 212 4.17 18.74 6.33
CA ASN A 212 4.22 17.80 5.22
C ASN A 212 4.29 18.48 3.86
N ILE A 213 3.49 19.52 3.64
CA ILE A 213 3.48 20.25 2.37
C ILE A 213 4.81 20.94 2.14
N LEU A 214 5.35 21.63 3.16
CA LEU A 214 6.58 22.39 3.01
C LEU A 214 7.83 21.50 2.88
N LEU A 215 7.90 20.41 3.65
CA LEU A 215 9.09 19.55 3.68
C LEU A 215 9.01 18.39 2.68
N MET A 216 7.86 17.74 2.58
CA MET A 216 7.73 16.43 1.95
C MET A 216 7.33 16.55 0.48
N LEU A 217 6.43 17.48 0.15
CA LEU A 217 5.98 17.69 -1.23
C LEU A 217 7.16 17.98 -2.20
N PRO A 218 8.14 18.85 -1.87
CA PRO A 218 9.29 19.07 -2.73
C PRO A 218 10.16 17.82 -2.88
N LEU A 219 10.31 17.05 -1.79
CA LEU A 219 11.10 15.81 -1.76
C LEU A 219 10.46 14.73 -2.65
N TYR A 220 9.14 14.55 -2.55
CA TYR A 220 8.36 13.63 -3.37
C TYR A 220 8.39 14.01 -4.84
N ALA A 221 8.18 15.30 -5.15
CA ALA A 221 8.31 15.82 -6.51
C ALA A 221 9.71 15.54 -7.07
N LEU A 222 10.76 15.77 -6.29
CA LEU A 222 12.15 15.49 -6.70
C LEU A 222 12.37 13.99 -6.98
N VAL A 223 11.90 13.09 -6.13
CA VAL A 223 12.01 11.63 -6.34
C VAL A 223 11.27 11.20 -7.60
N LEU A 224 10.04 11.70 -7.82
CA LEU A 224 9.27 11.41 -9.03
C LEU A 224 9.94 11.98 -10.29
N CYS A 225 10.46 13.20 -10.24
CA CYS A 225 11.20 13.80 -11.35
C CYS A 225 12.46 13.00 -11.69
N LEU A 226 13.25 12.59 -10.70
CA LEU A 226 14.44 11.77 -10.92
C LEU A 226 14.08 10.38 -11.45
N GLY A 227 13.00 9.79 -10.95
CA GLY A 227 12.49 8.51 -11.44
C GLY A 227 12.04 8.59 -12.88
N PHE A 228 11.29 9.64 -13.23
CA PHE A 228 10.85 9.91 -14.59
C PHE A 228 12.03 10.16 -15.54
N GLN A 229 13.04 10.92 -15.10
CA GLN A 229 14.26 11.14 -15.89
C GLN A 229 15.04 9.84 -16.13
N ARG A 230 15.16 8.97 -15.13
CA ARG A 230 15.80 7.65 -15.27
C ARG A 230 15.02 6.77 -16.24
N TRP A 231 13.70 6.71 -16.07
CA TRP A 231 12.82 5.96 -16.96
C TRP A 231 12.97 6.43 -18.41
N ARG A 232 12.94 7.74 -18.67
CA ARG A 232 13.12 8.31 -20.01
C ARG A 232 14.48 7.95 -20.62
N ARG A 233 15.56 8.01 -19.83
CA ARG A 233 16.92 7.61 -20.28
C ARG A 233 16.99 6.13 -20.63
N GLN A 234 16.35 5.27 -19.85
CA GLN A 234 16.28 3.84 -20.13
C GLN A 234 15.47 3.53 -21.38
N CYS A 235 14.39 4.27 -21.64
CA CYS A 235 13.62 4.13 -22.88
C CYS A 235 14.42 4.56 -24.12
N SER A 236 15.41 5.44 -23.96
CA SER A 236 16.15 6.05 -25.09
C SER A 236 17.48 5.34 -25.41
N GLY A 237 17.99 4.48 -24.52
CA GLY A 237 19.24 3.77 -24.69
C GLY A 237 19.03 2.25 -24.73
N SER A 238 19.46 1.59 -25.80
CA SER A 238 19.40 0.13 -25.98
C SER A 238 20.21 -0.68 -24.95
N THR A 239 20.93 -0.02 -24.04
CA THR A 239 21.72 -0.69 -23.01
C THR A 239 20.81 -1.12 -21.86
N THR A 240 20.78 -2.42 -21.61
CA THR A 240 20.07 -3.16 -20.54
C THR A 240 20.49 -2.73 -19.13
N ALA A 241 20.29 -1.45 -18.78
CA ALA A 241 20.41 -0.97 -17.42
C ALA A 241 19.16 -1.44 -16.64
N THR A 242 19.25 -2.62 -16.04
CA THR A 242 18.24 -3.16 -15.13
C THR A 242 17.89 -2.11 -14.10
N THR A 243 16.65 -1.59 -14.15
CA THR A 243 16.07 -0.78 -13.07
C THR A 243 16.29 -1.52 -11.75
N SER A 244 16.85 -0.83 -10.76
CA SER A 244 16.95 -1.39 -9.42
C SER A 244 15.55 -1.73 -8.93
N HIS A 245 15.26 -3.00 -8.71
CA HIS A 245 13.91 -3.50 -8.37
C HIS A 245 13.34 -2.88 -7.08
N SER A 246 14.19 -2.29 -6.23
CA SER A 246 13.78 -1.55 -5.03
C SER A 246 13.07 -0.22 -5.33
N ASP A 247 13.29 0.34 -6.52
CA ASP A 247 12.80 1.69 -6.86
C ASP A 247 11.28 1.68 -7.06
N VAL A 248 10.70 0.54 -7.47
CA VAL A 248 9.25 0.36 -7.66
C VAL A 248 8.48 0.59 -6.37
N PHE A 249 8.91 -0.03 -5.26
CA PHE A 249 8.29 0.18 -3.95
C PHE A 249 8.41 1.64 -3.49
N THR A 250 9.51 2.29 -3.82
CA THR A 250 9.73 3.71 -3.48
C THR A 250 8.72 4.60 -4.22
N TYR A 251 8.47 4.37 -5.52
CA TYR A 251 7.49 5.15 -6.27
C TYR A 251 6.07 4.94 -5.77
N HIS A 252 5.67 3.70 -5.48
CA HIS A 252 4.36 3.43 -4.89
C HIS A 252 4.23 4.11 -3.52
N MET A 253 5.25 4.02 -2.66
CA MET A 253 5.22 4.71 -1.37
C MET A 253 5.08 6.23 -1.53
N VAL A 254 5.86 6.85 -2.43
CA VAL A 254 5.76 8.29 -2.69
C VAL A 254 4.38 8.67 -3.23
N ALA A 255 3.80 7.87 -4.12
CA ALA A 255 2.43 8.11 -4.60
C ALA A 255 1.40 8.05 -3.46
N MET A 256 1.52 7.09 -2.54
CA MET A 256 0.63 7.00 -1.38
C MET A 256 0.78 8.18 -0.42
N GLU A 257 2.01 8.64 -0.21
CA GLU A 257 2.29 9.83 0.60
C GLU A 257 1.66 11.08 -0.01
N MET A 258 1.71 11.25 -1.34
CA MET A 258 1.04 12.36 -2.01
C MET A 258 -0.46 12.35 -1.79
N VAL A 259 -1.09 11.16 -1.85
CA VAL A 259 -2.53 11.03 -1.57
C VAL A 259 -2.84 11.28 -0.10
N SER A 260 -1.97 10.85 0.82
CA SER A 260 -2.09 11.16 2.25
C SER A 260 -2.03 12.66 2.53
N VAL A 261 -1.11 13.39 1.88
CA VAL A 261 -1.02 14.86 1.96
C VAL A 261 -2.28 15.53 1.41
N LEU A 262 -2.85 15.02 0.32
CA LEU A 262 -4.13 15.50 -0.18
C LEU A 262 -5.26 15.27 0.84
N GLY A 263 -5.32 14.08 1.44
CA GLY A 263 -6.28 13.79 2.52
C GLY A 263 -6.11 14.75 3.70
N SER A 264 -4.88 15.08 4.09
CA SER A 264 -4.62 16.00 5.20
C SER A 264 -5.04 17.45 4.87
N LEU A 265 -4.85 17.88 3.62
CA LEU A 265 -5.35 19.16 3.12
C LEU A 265 -6.88 19.25 3.16
N LEU A 266 -7.56 18.22 2.65
CA LEU A 266 -9.03 18.17 2.64
C LEU A 266 -9.59 18.16 4.06
N TYR A 267 -8.90 17.52 5.02
CA TYR A 267 -9.27 17.59 6.44
C TYR A 267 -9.20 19.03 6.95
N CYS A 268 -8.11 19.75 6.68
CA CYS A 268 -7.98 21.14 7.14
C CYS A 268 -9.09 22.02 6.54
N VAL A 269 -9.39 21.86 5.25
CA VAL A 269 -10.50 22.58 4.60
C VAL A 269 -11.84 22.23 5.26
N GLY A 270 -12.11 20.95 5.50
CA GLY A 270 -13.33 20.51 6.17
C GLY A 270 -13.46 21.08 7.59
N ALA A 271 -12.37 21.09 8.35
CA ALA A 271 -12.32 21.64 9.71
C ALA A 271 -12.51 23.16 9.75
N TYR A 272 -11.91 23.91 8.83
CA TYR A 272 -12.08 25.38 8.79
C TYR A 272 -13.40 25.83 8.17
N ALA A 273 -14.05 24.98 7.38
CA ALA A 273 -15.36 25.24 6.78
C ALA A 273 -16.52 24.62 7.59
N ASP A 274 -16.25 24.01 8.75
CA ASP A 274 -17.21 23.29 9.59
C ASP A 274 -18.03 22.22 8.82
N LEU A 275 -17.40 21.56 7.84
CA LEU A 275 -18.01 20.51 7.01
C LEU A 275 -17.65 19.13 7.55
N LEU A 276 -18.46 18.64 8.51
CA LEU A 276 -18.24 17.35 9.19
C LEU A 276 -18.06 16.17 8.23
N GLU A 277 -18.85 16.11 7.14
CA GLU A 277 -18.71 15.05 6.14
C GLU A 277 -17.31 15.05 5.50
N MET A 278 -16.81 16.24 5.15
CA MET A 278 -15.48 16.40 4.57
C MET A 278 -14.38 15.98 5.55
N ILE A 279 -14.53 16.30 6.84
CA ILE A 279 -13.62 15.85 7.91
C ILE A 279 -13.56 14.32 7.95
N VAL A 280 -14.72 13.65 8.01
CA VAL A 280 -14.81 12.19 8.10
C VAL A 280 -14.20 11.51 6.86
N TYR A 281 -14.54 11.97 5.66
CA TYR A 281 -13.97 11.43 4.43
C TYR A 281 -12.45 11.63 4.37
N SER A 282 -11.97 12.80 4.76
CA SER A 282 -10.54 13.13 4.73
C SER A 282 -9.73 12.31 5.72
N LEU A 283 -10.24 12.12 6.95
CA LEU A 283 -9.63 11.21 7.93
C LEU A 283 -9.62 9.77 7.42
N SER A 284 -10.72 9.31 6.83
CA SER A 284 -10.82 7.96 6.28
C SER A 284 -9.77 7.71 5.19
N ILE A 285 -9.60 8.67 4.27
CA ILE A 285 -8.53 8.61 3.25
C ILE A 285 -7.16 8.61 3.94
N PHE A 286 -6.91 9.55 4.85
CA PHE A 286 -5.62 9.64 5.54
C PHE A 286 -5.22 8.31 6.23
N PHE A 287 -6.13 7.71 7.01
CA PHE A 287 -5.87 6.45 7.71
C PHE A 287 -5.81 5.23 6.78
N ALA A 288 -6.61 5.19 5.71
CA ALA A 288 -6.55 4.09 4.74
C ALA A 288 -5.17 4.05 4.06
N PHE A 289 -4.67 5.19 3.60
CA PHE A 289 -3.35 5.27 2.95
C PHE A 289 -2.20 5.11 3.94
N TRP A 290 -2.39 5.53 5.20
CA TRP A 290 -1.49 5.23 6.29
C TRP A 290 -1.29 3.72 6.48
N SER A 291 -2.38 2.95 6.48
CA SER A 291 -2.31 1.49 6.63
C SER A 291 -1.48 0.86 5.50
N VAL A 292 -1.66 1.31 4.26
CA VAL A 292 -0.89 0.82 3.11
C VAL A 292 0.59 1.12 3.26
N LYS A 293 0.94 2.31 3.75
CA LYS A 293 2.32 2.66 4.03
C LYS A 293 2.98 1.66 4.97
N VAL A 294 2.31 1.31 6.07
CA VAL A 294 2.83 0.33 7.03
C VAL A 294 3.15 -1.00 6.33
N HIS A 295 2.27 -1.48 5.45
CA HIS A 295 2.51 -2.70 4.67
C HIS A 295 3.71 -2.58 3.72
N PHE A 296 3.89 -1.44 3.04
CA PHE A 296 5.06 -1.20 2.20
C PHE A 296 6.37 -1.19 2.99
N HIS A 297 6.37 -0.66 4.21
CA HIS A 297 7.54 -0.74 5.09
C HIS A 297 7.83 -2.17 5.53
N VAL A 298 6.80 -2.97 5.84
CA VAL A 298 6.97 -4.40 6.13
C VAL A 298 7.57 -5.13 4.93
N LEU A 299 7.05 -4.92 3.71
CA LEU A 299 7.63 -5.51 2.50
C LEU A 299 9.09 -5.09 2.29
N THR A 300 9.40 -3.82 2.50
CA THR A 300 10.78 -3.30 2.39
C THR A 300 11.69 -3.96 3.44
N CYS A 301 11.19 -4.15 4.67
CA CYS A 301 11.93 -4.81 5.74
C CYS A 301 12.19 -6.29 5.43
N VAL A 302 11.18 -7.01 4.91
CA VAL A 302 11.30 -8.41 4.47
C VAL A 302 12.28 -8.53 3.31
N GLU A 303 12.25 -7.61 2.34
CA GLU A 303 13.21 -7.61 1.24
C GLU A 303 14.65 -7.43 1.73
N CYS A 304 14.88 -6.47 2.64
CA CYS A 304 16.19 -6.27 3.28
C CYS A 304 16.63 -7.49 4.08
N TYR A 305 15.71 -8.14 4.82
CA TYR A 305 15.97 -9.38 5.52
C TYR A 305 16.42 -10.49 4.57
N LEU A 306 15.70 -10.70 3.46
CA LEU A 306 16.06 -11.71 2.48
C LEU A 306 17.42 -11.41 1.86
N ALA A 307 17.71 -10.15 1.54
CA ALA A 307 18.98 -9.75 0.95
C ALA A 307 20.19 -10.07 1.86
N VAL A 308 20.05 -9.88 3.18
CA VAL A 308 21.15 -10.05 4.13
C VAL A 308 21.24 -11.49 4.66
N VAL A 309 20.11 -12.07 5.08
CA VAL A 309 20.06 -13.35 5.79
C VAL A 309 20.01 -14.53 4.82
N ARG A 310 19.37 -14.37 3.66
CA ARG A 310 19.18 -15.42 2.65
C ARG A 310 19.52 -14.93 1.24
N PRO A 311 20.79 -14.55 0.98
CA PRO A 311 21.20 -13.93 -0.27
C PRO A 311 20.88 -14.78 -1.51
N VAL A 312 20.92 -16.11 -1.40
CA VAL A 312 20.54 -17.04 -2.48
C VAL A 312 19.06 -16.89 -2.87
N THR A 313 18.16 -16.85 -1.87
CA THR A 313 16.73 -16.62 -2.09
C THR A 313 16.48 -15.23 -2.68
N TYR A 314 17.21 -14.21 -2.18
CA TYR A 314 17.12 -12.85 -2.69
C TYR A 314 17.61 -12.72 -4.14
N LEU A 315 18.68 -13.42 -4.53
CA LEU A 315 19.15 -13.49 -5.91
C LEU A 315 18.11 -14.16 -6.82
N GLY A 316 17.43 -15.20 -6.33
CA GLY A 316 16.27 -15.79 -7.02
C GLY A 316 15.11 -14.79 -7.20
N LEU A 317 14.89 -13.93 -6.21
CA LEU A 317 13.92 -12.82 -6.28
C LEU A 317 14.38 -11.63 -7.14
N LYS A 318 15.65 -11.58 -7.53
CA LYS A 318 16.17 -10.61 -8.51
C LYS A 318 15.93 -11.09 -9.93
N ASN A 319 15.81 -12.41 -10.13
CA ASN A 319 15.45 -12.97 -11.42
C ASN A 319 14.01 -12.60 -11.80
N LYS A 320 13.67 -12.87 -13.06
CA LYS A 320 12.37 -12.62 -13.70
C LYS A 320 11.15 -12.99 -12.82
N GLY A 321 11.23 -14.10 -12.09
CA GLY A 321 10.16 -14.54 -11.18
C GLY A 321 9.89 -13.59 -10.01
N GLY A 322 10.91 -12.92 -9.48
CA GLY A 322 10.74 -12.03 -8.34
C GLY A 322 10.07 -10.70 -8.66
N VAL A 323 10.16 -10.21 -9.91
CA VAL A 323 9.36 -9.06 -10.36
C VAL A 323 7.87 -9.36 -10.25
N ARG A 324 7.45 -10.57 -10.66
CA ARG A 324 6.06 -11.01 -10.55
C ARG A 324 5.61 -11.04 -9.09
N ILE A 325 6.40 -11.62 -8.20
CA ILE A 325 6.08 -11.69 -6.77
C ILE A 325 5.89 -10.29 -6.18
N ARG A 326 6.77 -9.34 -6.49
CA ARG A 326 6.68 -7.95 -6.01
C ARG A 326 5.45 -7.24 -6.56
N ASN A 327 5.16 -7.37 -7.84
CA ASN A 327 3.96 -6.77 -8.43
C ASN A 327 2.67 -7.39 -7.86
N THR A 328 2.65 -8.70 -7.66
CA THR A 328 1.54 -9.37 -6.97
C THR A 328 1.39 -8.84 -5.56
N SER A 329 2.47 -8.70 -4.78
CA SER A 329 2.39 -8.18 -3.41
C SER A 329 1.91 -6.72 -3.36
N ILE A 330 2.34 -5.89 -4.32
CA ILE A 330 1.83 -4.51 -4.49
C ILE A 330 0.32 -4.55 -4.73
N GLY A 331 -0.13 -5.35 -5.69
CA GLY A 331 -1.55 -5.52 -5.99
C GLY A 331 -2.36 -5.99 -4.77
N CYS A 332 -1.82 -6.94 -3.99
CA CYS A 332 -2.44 -7.40 -2.75
C CYS A 332 -2.57 -6.27 -1.72
N ILE A 333 -1.56 -5.42 -1.57
CA ILE A 333 -1.62 -4.27 -0.65
C ILE A 333 -2.68 -3.26 -1.08
N TRP A 334 -2.78 -2.97 -2.38
CA TRP A 334 -3.84 -2.10 -2.91
C TRP A 334 -5.23 -2.70 -2.71
N LEU A 335 -5.38 -4.01 -2.91
CA LEU A 335 -6.62 -4.72 -2.64
C LEU A 335 -6.98 -4.65 -1.15
N LEU A 336 -6.00 -4.83 -0.26
CA LEU A 336 -6.21 -4.67 1.19
C LEU A 336 -6.61 -3.24 1.55
N CYS A 337 -6.04 -2.21 0.90
CA CYS A 337 -6.46 -0.81 1.06
C CYS A 337 -7.92 -0.60 0.70
N VAL A 338 -8.35 -1.21 -0.41
CA VAL A 338 -9.73 -1.14 -0.90
C VAL A 338 -10.67 -1.85 0.07
N ILE A 339 -10.33 -3.06 0.49
CA ILE A 339 -11.10 -3.83 1.47
C ILE A 339 -11.22 -3.05 2.78
N TRP A 340 -10.12 -2.41 3.21
CA TRP A 340 -10.11 -1.56 4.39
C TRP A 340 -11.08 -0.39 4.25
N GLY A 341 -11.04 0.34 3.13
CA GLY A 341 -11.98 1.44 2.87
C GLY A 341 -13.44 1.00 2.87
N ILE A 342 -13.73 -0.17 2.27
CA ILE A 342 -15.07 -0.78 2.30
C ILE A 342 -15.46 -1.14 3.74
N LEU A 343 -14.55 -1.72 4.52
CA LEU A 343 -14.83 -2.09 5.90
C LEU A 343 -15.10 -0.86 6.77
N VAL A 344 -14.33 0.22 6.60
CA VAL A 344 -14.57 1.51 7.27
C VAL A 344 -15.93 2.08 6.92
N ALA A 345 -16.39 1.89 5.68
CA ALA A 345 -17.71 2.31 5.27
C ALA A 345 -18.86 1.47 5.84
N LEU A 346 -18.65 0.15 5.96
CA LEU A 346 -19.69 -0.80 6.35
C LEU A 346 -19.77 -1.03 7.86
N THR A 347 -18.68 -0.80 8.59
CA THR A 347 -18.56 -1.07 10.02
C THR A 347 -18.39 0.21 10.81
N GLY A 348 -18.68 0.16 12.11
CA GLY A 348 -18.46 1.30 12.99
C GLY A 348 -16.97 1.63 13.15
N PHE A 349 -16.69 2.90 13.45
CA PHE A 349 -15.33 3.43 13.67
C PHE A 349 -14.52 2.60 14.69
N ILE A 350 -15.16 2.07 15.74
CA ILE A 350 -14.52 1.25 16.78
C ILE A 350 -13.88 -0.02 16.19
N VAL A 351 -14.59 -0.74 15.31
CA VAL A 351 -14.08 -1.97 14.69
C VAL A 351 -12.86 -1.65 13.82
N CYS A 352 -12.89 -0.51 13.13
CA CYS A 352 -11.79 -0.03 12.32
C CYS A 352 -10.56 0.31 13.16
N MET A 353 -10.74 0.97 14.30
CA MET A 353 -9.64 1.27 15.22
C MET A 353 -9.00 -0.01 15.77
N ILE A 354 -9.81 -1.00 16.18
CA ILE A 354 -9.31 -2.29 16.65
C ILE A 354 -8.49 -2.99 15.57
N MET A 355 -9.02 -3.09 14.34
CA MET A 355 -8.28 -3.73 13.26
C MET A 355 -7.02 -2.96 12.86
N TYR A 356 -7.04 -1.63 12.96
CA TYR A 356 -5.88 -0.78 12.70
C TYR A 356 -4.79 -1.07 13.72
N PHE A 357 -5.15 -1.13 15.01
CA PHE A 357 -4.25 -1.51 16.09
C PHE A 357 -3.65 -2.91 15.86
N CYS A 358 -4.47 -3.90 15.48
CA CYS A 358 -3.99 -5.24 15.13
C CYS A 358 -2.98 -5.22 13.97
N LEU A 359 -3.24 -4.43 12.92
CA LEU A 359 -2.33 -4.28 11.78
C LEU A 359 -0.99 -3.64 12.18
N VAL A 360 -1.02 -2.58 12.99
CA VAL A 360 0.20 -1.92 13.50
C VAL A 360 0.99 -2.86 14.40
N ALA A 361 0.34 -3.58 15.31
CA ALA A 361 0.99 -4.55 16.19
C ALA A 361 1.62 -5.70 15.38
N PHE A 362 0.92 -6.25 14.39
CA PHE A 362 1.46 -7.28 13.51
C PHE A 362 2.67 -6.78 12.71
N ALA A 363 2.58 -5.57 12.14
CA ALA A 363 3.69 -4.95 11.43
C ALA A 363 4.89 -4.72 12.34
N LEU A 364 4.68 -4.29 13.59
CA LEU A 364 5.72 -4.14 14.60
C LEU A 364 6.44 -5.45 14.90
N ILE A 365 5.70 -6.55 15.04
CA ILE A 365 6.27 -7.88 15.30
C ILE A 365 7.15 -8.32 14.11
N ILE A 366 6.64 -8.23 12.88
CA ILE A 366 7.42 -8.60 11.68
C ILE A 366 8.67 -7.73 11.54
N ASN A 367 8.50 -6.42 11.65
CA ASN A 367 9.61 -5.48 11.51
C ASN A 367 10.67 -5.76 12.59
N SER A 368 10.27 -5.96 13.85
CA SER A 368 11.19 -6.30 14.94
C SER A 368 11.95 -7.60 14.68
N PHE A 369 11.26 -8.64 14.22
CA PHE A 369 11.88 -9.92 13.87
C PHE A 369 12.90 -9.77 12.73
N CYS A 370 12.52 -9.11 11.63
CA CYS A 370 13.41 -8.85 10.50
C CYS A 370 14.62 -8.02 10.93
N CYS A 371 14.40 -6.99 11.75
CA CYS A 371 15.42 -6.13 12.31
C CYS A 371 16.46 -6.90 13.12
N ILE A 372 16.01 -7.66 14.12
CA ILE A 372 16.89 -8.46 14.98
C ILE A 372 17.68 -9.47 14.15
N SER A 373 17.04 -10.09 13.16
CA SER A 373 17.69 -11.08 12.30
C SER A 373 18.77 -10.49 11.41
N VAL A 374 18.49 -9.34 10.78
CA VAL A 374 19.48 -8.59 9.97
C VAL A 374 20.64 -8.14 10.84
N LEU A 375 20.36 -7.60 12.04
CA LEU A 375 21.38 -7.17 12.98
C LEU A 375 22.29 -8.33 13.41
N ARG A 376 21.71 -9.49 13.71
CA ARG A 376 22.46 -10.70 14.05
C ARG A 376 23.34 -11.15 12.88
N ALA A 377 22.79 -11.24 11.68
CA ALA A 377 23.54 -11.64 10.49
C ALA A 377 24.69 -10.68 10.16
N LEU A 378 24.50 -9.37 10.35
CA LEU A 378 25.55 -8.37 10.10
C LEU A 378 26.62 -8.32 11.19
N ARG A 379 26.28 -8.68 12.44
CA ARG A 379 27.25 -8.79 13.56
C ARG A 379 28.14 -10.02 13.44
N CYS A 380 27.69 -11.09 12.78
CA CYS A 380 28.52 -12.27 12.57
C CYS A 380 29.70 -11.93 11.65
N PRO A 381 30.96 -12.17 12.08
CA PRO A 381 32.12 -12.04 11.19
C PRO A 381 31.99 -13.03 10.03
N GLY A 382 32.41 -12.60 8.84
CA GLY A 382 32.32 -13.44 7.65
C GLY A 382 33.21 -14.69 7.79
N PRO A 383 32.78 -15.87 7.28
CA PRO A 383 33.63 -17.06 7.24
C PRO A 383 34.85 -16.76 6.36
N GLY A 384 35.99 -16.43 7.00
CA GLY A 384 37.22 -16.00 6.34
C GLY A 384 37.84 -14.69 6.86
N GLU A 385 37.13 -13.91 7.70
CA GLU A 385 37.64 -12.64 8.26
C GLU A 385 38.69 -12.84 9.38
N ALA A 386 38.83 -14.04 9.93
CA ALA A 386 39.75 -14.31 11.03
C ALA A 386 41.24 -14.38 10.62
N CYS A 387 41.58 -14.46 9.33
CA CYS A 387 42.93 -14.90 8.91
C CYS A 387 43.82 -13.89 8.17
N GLY A 388 43.44 -12.61 7.99
CA GLY A 388 44.44 -11.63 7.52
C GLY A 388 43.94 -10.32 6.92
N GLY A 389 44.36 -9.20 7.52
CA GLY A 389 44.81 -8.01 6.80
C GLY A 389 43.80 -7.19 5.98
N ARG A 390 42.48 -7.24 6.21
CA ARG A 390 41.48 -6.47 5.44
C ARG A 390 40.82 -5.32 6.23
N VAL A 391 41.52 -4.20 6.38
CA VAL A 391 40.98 -2.98 7.00
C VAL A 391 39.96 -2.25 6.10
N ARG A 392 40.07 -2.35 4.76
CA ARG A 392 39.24 -1.57 3.82
C ARG A 392 37.83 -2.14 3.52
N VAL A 393 37.63 -3.47 3.57
CA VAL A 393 36.32 -4.08 3.27
C VAL A 393 35.30 -3.83 4.38
N ASN A 394 35.77 -3.54 5.59
CA ASN A 394 34.92 -3.29 6.75
C ASN A 394 34.15 -1.96 6.65
N GLN A 395 34.68 -0.95 5.95
CA GLN A 395 34.08 0.39 5.95
C GLN A 395 32.76 0.45 5.16
N SER A 396 32.67 -0.21 4.00
CA SER A 396 31.43 -0.26 3.21
C SER A 396 30.34 -1.08 3.92
N LYS A 397 30.73 -2.22 4.51
CA LYS A 397 29.85 -3.08 5.33
C LYS A 397 29.35 -2.33 6.57
N GLN A 398 30.24 -1.64 7.28
CA GLN A 398 29.89 -0.83 8.46
C GLN A 398 28.98 0.35 8.11
N ARG A 399 29.19 0.99 6.96
CA ARG A 399 28.31 2.07 6.49
C ARG A 399 26.91 1.57 6.14
N ALA A 400 26.82 0.45 5.43
CA ALA A 400 25.54 -0.18 5.11
C ALA A 400 24.82 -0.63 6.40
N PHE A 401 25.57 -1.22 7.34
CA PHE A 401 25.07 -1.59 8.66
C PHE A 401 24.50 -0.39 9.41
N HIS A 402 25.26 0.72 9.53
CA HIS A 402 24.79 1.91 10.22
C HIS A 402 23.53 2.47 9.58
N THR A 403 23.48 2.54 8.24
CA THR A 403 22.30 3.03 7.51
C THR A 403 21.07 2.16 7.81
N ILE A 404 21.21 0.84 7.73
CA ILE A 404 20.13 -0.12 8.03
C ILE A 404 19.66 0.00 9.48
N VAL A 405 20.59 0.08 10.44
CA VAL A 405 20.27 0.23 11.86
C VAL A 405 19.53 1.55 12.12
N THR A 406 19.94 2.65 11.50
CA THR A 406 19.25 3.94 11.61
C THR A 406 17.83 3.86 11.06
N ILE A 407 17.63 3.31 9.87
CA ILE A 407 16.29 3.11 9.27
C ILE A 407 15.39 2.30 10.20
N MET A 408 15.92 1.18 10.68
CA MET A 408 15.19 0.27 11.55
C MET A 408 14.83 0.91 12.89
N GLY A 409 15.76 1.64 13.50
CA GLY A 409 15.53 2.37 14.74
C GLY A 409 14.46 3.44 14.56
N VAL A 410 14.51 4.21 13.48
CA VAL A 410 13.49 5.22 13.17
C VAL A 410 12.12 4.54 12.97
N GLN A 411 12.04 3.46 12.19
CA GLN A 411 10.79 2.77 11.94
C GLN A 411 10.17 2.17 13.22
N LEU A 412 10.99 1.57 14.09
CA LEU A 412 10.53 1.04 15.38
C LEU A 412 10.06 2.15 16.32
N PHE A 413 10.79 3.28 16.37
CA PHE A 413 10.39 4.45 17.12
C PHE A 413 9.05 5.02 16.64
N CYS A 414 8.87 5.13 15.32
CA CYS A 414 7.64 5.67 14.73
C CYS A 414 6.44 4.76 15.04
N LEU A 415 6.53 3.47 14.71
CA LEU A 415 5.43 2.53 14.92
C LEU A 415 5.16 2.26 16.41
N GLY A 416 6.21 2.18 17.24
CA GLY A 416 6.08 2.01 18.68
C GLY A 416 5.49 3.24 19.36
N GLY A 417 5.91 4.44 18.97
CA GLY A 417 5.35 5.70 19.47
C GLY A 417 3.85 5.81 19.18
N MET A 418 3.43 5.50 17.95
CA MET A 418 2.01 5.42 17.58
C MET A 418 1.24 4.46 18.49
N LEU A 419 1.74 3.23 18.65
CA LEU A 419 1.09 2.21 19.48
C LEU A 419 0.94 2.64 20.95
N VAL A 420 1.97 3.32 21.49
CA VAL A 420 1.94 3.83 22.86
C VAL A 420 0.94 4.97 23.00
N CYS A 421 0.89 5.91 22.05
CA CYS A 421 -0.11 6.98 22.04
C CYS A 421 -1.54 6.42 21.98
N ASP A 422 -1.79 5.44 21.10
CA ASP A 422 -3.09 4.77 21.00
C ASP A 422 -3.45 4.03 22.30
N ALA A 423 -2.49 3.34 22.92
CA ALA A 423 -2.71 2.65 24.19
C ALA A 423 -2.98 3.61 25.36
N LEU A 424 -2.35 4.78 25.36
CA LEU A 424 -2.59 5.83 26.36
C LEU A 424 -3.96 6.47 26.19
N GLU A 425 -4.45 6.61 24.97
CA GLU A 425 -5.80 7.12 24.69
C GLU A 425 -6.89 6.16 25.21
N VAL A 426 -6.71 4.86 24.99
CA VAL A 426 -7.63 3.84 25.53
C VAL A 426 -7.56 3.75 27.06
N SER A 427 -6.46 4.20 27.67
CA SER A 427 -6.32 4.20 29.12
C SER A 427 -7.19 5.30 29.76
N LEU A 428 -8.04 4.92 30.73
CA LEU A 428 -8.88 5.85 31.52
C LEU A 428 -8.09 6.83 32.41
N VAL A 429 -6.76 6.90 32.24
CA VAL A 429 -5.86 7.72 33.05
C VAL A 429 -5.84 9.17 32.55
N LEU A 430 -6.08 9.40 31.26
CA LEU A 430 -6.07 10.74 30.67
C LEU A 430 -7.48 11.35 30.65
N SER A 431 -7.59 12.64 30.93
CA SER A 431 -8.81 13.41 30.67
C SER A 431 -9.08 13.45 29.16
N ASP A 432 -10.35 13.44 28.75
CA ASP A 432 -10.78 13.39 27.34
C ASP A 432 -10.01 14.35 26.42
N ILE A 433 -9.88 15.63 26.81
CA ILE A 433 -9.18 16.66 26.02
C ILE A 433 -7.69 16.31 25.81
N VAL A 434 -7.03 15.84 26.87
CA VAL A 434 -5.61 15.46 26.83
C VAL A 434 -5.45 14.17 26.03
N GLY A 435 -6.38 13.23 26.13
CA GLY A 435 -6.42 12.02 25.30
C GLY A 435 -6.48 12.37 23.81
N CYS A 436 -7.41 13.24 23.41
CA CYS A 436 -7.53 13.71 22.03
C CYS A 436 -6.24 14.39 21.52
N ALA A 437 -5.61 15.22 22.36
CA ALA A 437 -4.35 15.88 22.02
C ALA A 437 -3.21 14.87 21.84
N VAL A 438 -3.10 13.86 22.72
CA VAL A 438 -2.09 12.80 22.63
C VAL A 438 -2.29 11.95 21.38
N MET A 439 -3.53 11.55 21.07
CA MET A 439 -3.87 10.80 19.86
C MET A 439 -3.53 11.61 18.59
N THR A 440 -3.84 12.90 18.56
CA THR A 440 -3.52 13.74 17.40
C THR A 440 -2.02 13.99 17.28
N CYS A 441 -1.32 14.16 18.41
CA CYS A 441 0.14 14.24 18.44
C CYS A 441 0.81 12.97 17.92
N ALA A 442 0.16 11.80 18.04
CA ALA A 442 0.70 10.54 17.53
C ALA A 442 1.07 10.67 16.04
N ILE A 443 0.26 11.39 15.26
CA ILE A 443 0.49 11.61 13.83
C ILE A 443 1.89 12.17 13.54
N TRP A 444 2.52 12.93 14.44
CA TRP A 444 3.88 13.45 14.24
C TRP A 444 4.95 12.37 14.18
N PHE A 445 4.73 11.21 14.81
CA PHE A 445 5.62 10.05 14.68
C PHE A 445 5.63 9.48 13.26
N SER A 446 4.73 9.93 12.37
CA SER A 446 4.77 9.55 10.97
C SER A 446 5.85 10.22 10.13
N LEU A 447 6.23 11.45 10.49
CA LEU A 447 7.10 12.29 9.66
C LEU A 447 8.46 11.63 9.40
N PRO A 448 9.15 11.06 10.40
CA PRO A 448 10.44 10.43 10.16
C PRO A 448 10.30 9.23 9.21
N ASN A 449 9.21 8.47 9.33
CA ASN A 449 8.97 7.30 8.49
C ASN A 449 8.79 7.66 7.01
N SER A 450 8.06 8.75 6.75
CA SER A 450 7.87 9.31 5.40
C SER A 450 9.17 9.86 4.78
N LEU A 451 10.12 10.33 5.61
CA LEU A 451 11.40 10.88 5.15
C LEU A 451 12.42 9.80 4.76
N VAL A 452 12.40 8.66 5.45
CA VAL A 452 13.46 7.66 5.37
C VAL A 452 13.63 7.09 3.95
N LEU A 453 12.55 6.66 3.27
CA LEU A 453 12.68 6.07 1.94
C LEU A 453 13.14 7.06 0.85
N PRO A 454 12.53 8.25 0.73
CA PRO A 454 12.98 9.27 -0.22
C PRO A 454 14.45 9.67 -0.02
N LEU A 455 14.89 9.81 1.23
CA LEU A 455 16.28 10.14 1.54
C LEU A 455 17.24 9.02 1.14
N LEU A 456 16.86 7.76 1.36
CA LEU A 456 17.66 6.61 0.90
C LEU A 456 17.76 6.56 -0.62
N PHE A 457 16.66 6.87 -1.32
CA PHE A 457 16.66 6.94 -2.77
C PHE A 457 17.61 8.03 -3.28
N LEU A 458 17.57 9.22 -2.68
CA LEU A 458 18.48 10.33 -3.01
C LEU A 458 19.94 10.02 -2.67
N GLN A 459 20.19 9.34 -1.55
CA GLN A 459 21.53 8.89 -1.17
C GLN A 459 22.08 7.89 -2.18
N ARG A 460 21.28 6.92 -2.63
CA ARG A 460 21.67 5.97 -3.69
C ARG A 460 21.85 6.64 -5.05
N ALA A 461 21.14 7.73 -5.31
CA ALA A 461 21.30 8.52 -6.52
C ALA A 461 22.61 9.33 -6.56
N GLY A 462 23.37 9.41 -5.47
CA GLY A 462 24.60 10.20 -5.38
C GLY A 462 24.38 11.70 -5.52
N LYS A 463 23.15 12.18 -5.28
CA LYS A 463 22.71 13.55 -5.58
C LYS A 463 22.66 14.49 -4.38
N LEU A 464 23.06 14.05 -3.18
CA LEU A 464 23.06 14.90 -1.98
C LEU A 464 24.32 15.81 -1.97
N PRO A 465 24.19 17.12 -2.21
CA PRO A 465 25.30 18.06 -2.18
C PRO A 465 25.75 18.25 -0.73
N GLY A 466 26.97 17.84 -0.39
CA GLY A 466 27.53 17.97 0.96
C GLY A 466 28.11 16.67 1.53
N CYS A 467 27.71 15.52 0.98
CA CYS A 467 28.41 14.26 1.18
C CYS A 467 29.17 13.88 -0.10
N LYS A 468 30.11 14.73 -0.53
CA LYS A 468 31.19 14.24 -1.40
C LYS A 468 32.01 13.27 -0.55
N HIS A 469 31.81 11.99 -0.80
CA HIS A 469 32.68 10.91 -0.34
C HIS A 469 34.03 11.02 -1.03
#